data_AF-B9TKV4-F1
#
_entry.id   AF-B9TKV4-F1
#
_cell.length_a   1.000
_cell.length_b   1.000
_cell.length_c   1.000
_cell.angle_alpha   90.00
_cell.angle_beta   90.00
_cell.angle_gamma   90.00
#
_symmetry.space_group_name_H-M   'P 1'
#
loop_
_entity.id
_entity.type
_entity.pdbx_description
1 polymer ?
#
loop_
_entity_poly.entity_id
_entity_poly.type
_entity_poly.pdbx_seq_one_letter_code
_entity_poly.pdbx_strand_id
1 'polypeptide(L)'
;MPRQSHQHKPSLRKHISTAFYAAFIASVSGGFTTVYSNTAYAEAQQVFDFKLPAGKLEDALNALAKQSAITLTFDANQVKGKTVPAITQLLTREQALQLLLKDTALEAKPTNGAIIIVPRPIAAHTDTLPEVSVSASRSRTTNTLPQPFAGGQVAKASRMGILGNVDIFETPFSTQSYTEEFVLDQQARRLADIIAADPSTRSAMAEYGDSETYHIRGFPLFTNQVGINGLYGMTDLRRIAPDFYERVDVLKGPASMLNGSSPFGVTGGNINLVSKRAGDTPLNRFTASYISDSQFGGHLDLGRRFGEDNAWG
;
A
#
# COMPACT_ATOMS: atom_id res chain seq x y z
N MET A 1 -47.52 14.75 -55.44
CA MET A 1 -48.16 16.06 -55.72
C MET A 1 -48.57 16.70 -54.39
N PRO A 2 -48.42 18.02 -54.17
CA PRO A 2 -47.17 18.77 -53.99
C PRO A 2 -47.12 19.53 -52.62
N ARG A 3 -46.08 20.37 -52.43
CA ARG A 3 -45.78 21.37 -51.35
C ARG A 3 -44.70 20.91 -50.36
N GLN A 4 -43.71 21.70 -49.95
CA GLN A 4 -43.34 23.08 -50.26
C GLN A 4 -41.86 23.28 -49.88
N SER A 5 -41.17 24.14 -50.63
CA SER A 5 -39.80 24.60 -50.40
C SER A 5 -39.72 25.59 -49.24
N HIS A 6 -38.76 25.44 -48.34
CA HIS A 6 -38.27 26.53 -47.50
C HIS A 6 -36.75 26.64 -47.58
N GLN A 7 -36.31 27.68 -48.29
CA GLN A 7 -34.96 28.23 -48.21
C GLN A 7 -34.83 29.04 -46.91
N HIS A 8 -33.72 28.89 -46.18
CA HIS A 8 -33.30 29.86 -45.18
C HIS A 8 -31.86 30.31 -45.45
N LYS A 9 -31.71 31.62 -45.63
CA LYS A 9 -30.47 32.34 -45.94
C LYS A 9 -29.48 32.33 -44.75
N PRO A 10 -28.16 32.40 -44.99
CA PRO A 10 -27.16 32.62 -43.95
C PRO A 10 -26.94 34.12 -43.73
N SER A 11 -26.86 34.57 -42.47
CA SER A 11 -26.45 35.94 -42.14
C SER A 11 -25.14 35.93 -41.35
N LEU A 12 -24.09 36.44 -42.02
CA LEU A 12 -22.85 36.94 -41.42
C LEU A 12 -23.16 38.03 -40.37
N ARG A 13 -22.46 37.99 -39.22
CA ARG A 13 -21.89 39.20 -38.61
C ARG A 13 -20.53 38.89 -37.95
N LYS A 14 -19.55 39.69 -38.37
CA LYS A 14 -18.16 39.73 -37.91
C LYS A 14 -18.03 40.68 -36.71
N HIS A 15 -17.15 40.30 -35.78
CA HIS A 15 -16.17 41.08 -35.00
C HIS A 15 -16.65 42.24 -34.11
N ILE A 16 -16.15 42.29 -32.86
CA ILE A 16 -15.26 43.35 -32.32
C ILE A 16 -14.96 43.09 -30.82
N SER A 17 -13.66 43.10 -30.48
CA SER A 17 -12.94 43.43 -29.22
C SER A 17 -13.53 43.04 -27.85
N THR A 18 -12.75 42.68 -26.82
CA THR A 18 -11.81 43.58 -26.13
C THR A 18 -11.02 42.79 -25.08
N ALA A 19 -9.71 43.06 -24.99
CA ALA A 19 -8.82 42.56 -23.96
C ALA A 19 -9.07 43.27 -22.62
N PHE A 20 -9.02 42.53 -21.51
CA PHE A 20 -8.85 43.10 -20.17
C PHE A 20 -7.65 42.46 -19.48
N TYR A 21 -6.60 43.27 -19.37
CA TYR A 21 -5.53 43.14 -18.38
C TYR A 21 -6.14 43.42 -17.00
N ALA A 22 -5.95 42.52 -16.04
CA ALA A 22 -6.09 42.83 -14.62
C ALA A 22 -4.87 42.28 -13.88
N ALA A 23 -3.95 43.19 -13.59
CA ALA A 23 -2.83 42.97 -12.68
C ALA A 23 -3.37 42.82 -11.26
N PHE A 24 -2.96 41.76 -10.56
CA PHE A 24 -3.19 41.61 -9.13
C PHE A 24 -1.84 41.76 -8.40
N ILE A 25 -1.67 42.91 -7.75
CA ILE A 25 -0.60 43.18 -6.79
C ILE A 25 -1.23 43.18 -5.39
N ALA A 26 -0.45 42.69 -4.42
CA ALA A 26 -0.61 42.75 -2.96
C ALA A 26 -1.46 41.66 -2.30
N SER A 27 -0.82 40.78 -1.53
CA SER A 27 -0.41 41.12 -0.16
C SER A 27 0.36 39.95 0.48
N VAL A 28 1.51 40.29 1.05
CA VAL A 28 2.32 39.43 1.90
C VAL A 28 1.55 39.16 3.19
N SER A 29 1.30 37.89 3.50
CA SER A 29 1.02 37.43 4.86
C SER A 29 2.00 36.31 5.17
N GLY A 30 3.04 36.68 5.92
CA GLY A 30 4.08 35.78 6.38
C GLY A 30 3.51 34.79 7.39
N GLY A 31 3.41 33.53 6.98
CA GLY A 31 3.43 32.41 7.91
C GLY A 31 4.86 32.21 8.39
N PHE A 32 5.27 32.93 9.43
CA PHE A 32 6.46 32.58 10.19
C PHE A 32 6.20 31.23 10.86
N THR A 33 6.70 30.15 10.26
CA THR A 33 6.95 28.93 11.01
C THR A 33 8.06 29.25 11.99
N THR A 34 7.70 29.40 13.26
CA THR A 34 8.67 29.45 14.35
C THR A 34 9.30 28.07 14.40
N VAL A 35 10.43 27.90 13.73
CA VAL A 35 11.35 26.81 14.00
C VAL A 35 11.83 27.04 15.42
N TYR A 36 11.32 26.26 16.37
CA TYR A 36 11.96 26.11 17.66
C TYR A 36 13.31 25.46 17.40
N SER A 37 14.33 26.29 17.21
CA SER A 37 15.72 25.85 17.25
C SER A 37 15.95 25.27 18.64
N ASN A 38 15.99 23.95 18.73
CA ASN A 38 16.53 23.25 19.89
C ASN A 38 17.98 23.71 20.08
N THR A 39 18.16 24.71 20.94
CA THR A 39 19.47 25.09 21.48
C THR A 39 19.84 24.08 22.57
N ALA A 40 20.14 22.85 22.14
CA ALA A 40 20.63 21.79 23.02
C ALA A 40 21.88 21.09 22.45
N TYR A 41 22.55 21.70 21.46
CA TYR A 41 23.74 21.12 20.81
C TYR A 41 24.99 22.01 20.84
N ALA A 42 25.02 23.08 21.64
CA ALA A 42 26.13 24.04 21.63
C ALA A 42 27.24 23.79 22.67
N GLU A 43 27.18 22.73 23.49
CA GLU A 43 28.21 22.44 24.51
C GLU A 43 29.01 21.14 24.28
N ALA A 44 28.57 20.26 23.37
CA ALA A 44 29.20 18.95 23.12
C ALA A 44 30.45 19.01 22.22
N GLN A 45 30.80 20.21 21.71
CA GLN A 45 31.89 20.38 20.74
C GLN A 45 33.06 21.21 21.26
N GLN A 46 33.02 21.65 22.52
CA GLN A 46 34.13 22.37 23.12
C GLN A 46 35.27 21.40 23.42
N VAL A 47 36.43 21.66 22.81
CA VAL A 47 37.66 20.89 23.01
C VAL A 47 38.43 21.47 24.20
N PHE A 48 38.86 20.60 25.10
CA PHE A 48 39.67 20.95 26.26
C PHE A 48 41.03 20.26 26.18
N ASP A 49 42.09 20.94 26.62
CA ASP A 49 43.41 20.32 26.83
C ASP A 49 43.38 19.56 28.16
N PHE A 50 42.97 18.30 28.11
CA PHE A 50 42.84 17.48 29.30
C PHE A 50 44.20 16.95 29.75
N LYS A 51 44.52 17.17 31.02
CA LYS A 51 45.70 16.60 31.70
C LYS A 51 45.22 15.78 32.89
N LEU A 52 44.91 14.51 32.64
CA LEU A 52 44.35 13.59 33.62
C LEU A 52 45.45 12.62 34.10
N PRO A 53 45.65 12.49 35.42
CA PRO A 53 46.70 11.63 35.96
C PRO A 53 46.38 10.14 35.73
N ALA A 54 47.43 9.32 35.56
CA ALA A 54 47.30 7.87 35.66
C ALA A 54 47.03 7.49 37.11
N GLY A 55 46.15 6.49 37.34
CA GLY A 55 45.85 6.05 38.69
C GLY A 55 44.43 5.52 38.82
N LYS A 56 43.77 5.85 39.94
CA LYS A 56 42.40 5.42 40.23
C LYS A 56 41.43 6.15 39.31
N LEU A 57 40.44 5.42 38.79
CA LEU A 57 39.38 5.98 37.95
C LEU A 57 38.62 7.12 38.65
N GLU A 58 38.40 7.01 39.96
CA GLU A 58 37.83 8.06 40.81
C GLU A 58 38.55 9.40 40.66
N ASP A 59 39.88 9.38 40.75
CA ASP A 59 40.71 10.58 40.70
C ASP A 59 40.66 11.24 39.31
N ALA A 60 40.68 10.41 38.26
CA ALA A 60 40.59 10.88 36.88
C ALA A 60 39.21 11.46 36.53
N LEU A 61 38.13 10.85 37.00
CA LEU A 61 36.76 11.35 36.81
C LEU A 61 36.54 12.68 37.53
N ASN A 62 37.04 12.80 38.77
CA ASN A 62 36.99 14.04 39.52
C ASN A 62 37.85 15.15 38.87
N ALA A 63 39.01 14.81 38.32
CA ALA A 63 39.86 15.75 37.59
C ALA A 63 39.19 16.23 36.29
N LEU A 64 38.52 15.33 35.55
CA LEU A 64 37.77 15.66 34.34
C LEU A 64 36.60 16.59 34.65
N ALA A 65 35.81 16.28 35.70
CA ALA A 65 34.70 17.12 36.14
C ALA A 65 35.17 18.55 36.47
N LYS A 66 36.31 18.67 37.16
CA LYS A 66 36.92 19.96 37.50
C LYS A 66 37.43 20.73 36.28
N GLN A 67 38.14 20.07 35.35
CA GLN A 67 38.74 20.74 34.18
C GLN A 67 37.71 21.16 33.13
N SER A 68 36.59 20.45 33.03
CA SER A 68 35.57 20.69 31.99
C SER A 68 34.27 21.32 32.50
N ALA A 69 34.20 21.62 33.80
CA ALA A 69 33.04 22.21 34.48
C ALA A 69 31.73 21.42 34.32
N ILE A 70 31.82 20.09 34.22
CA ILE A 70 30.64 19.22 34.14
C ILE A 70 30.28 18.66 35.51
N THR A 71 28.99 18.49 35.78
CA THR A 71 28.52 17.77 36.98
C THR A 71 28.50 16.27 36.68
N LEU A 72 29.32 15.51 37.40
CA LEU A 72 29.46 14.07 37.20
C LEU A 72 29.16 13.33 38.51
N THR A 73 28.28 12.32 38.44
CA THR A 73 27.83 11.53 39.59
C THR A 73 28.10 10.05 39.33
N PHE A 74 28.60 9.33 40.35
CA PHE A 74 28.88 7.90 40.28
C PHE A 74 28.82 7.27 41.67
N ASP A 75 28.61 5.95 41.73
CA ASP A 75 28.70 5.18 42.96
C ASP A 75 30.16 4.77 43.20
N ALA A 76 30.70 5.08 44.38
CA ALA A 76 32.09 4.76 44.76
C ALA A 76 32.39 3.26 44.67
N ASN A 77 31.43 2.37 44.92
CA ASN A 77 31.63 0.93 44.82
C ASN A 77 31.83 0.46 43.37
N GLN A 78 31.31 1.20 42.39
CA GLN A 78 31.38 0.83 40.97
C GLN A 78 32.75 1.17 40.36
N VAL A 79 33.42 2.18 40.89
CA VAL A 79 34.73 2.68 40.41
C VAL A 79 35.91 2.18 41.25
N LYS A 80 35.64 1.61 42.42
CA LYS A 80 36.65 1.08 43.35
C LYS A 80 37.53 0.02 42.68
N GLY A 81 38.84 0.22 42.76
CA GLY A 81 39.85 -0.71 42.22
C GLY A 81 40.00 -0.68 40.69
N LYS A 82 39.30 0.22 39.98
CA LYS A 82 39.51 0.46 38.55
C LYS A 82 40.61 1.50 38.34
N THR A 83 41.50 1.22 37.40
CA THR A 83 42.62 2.10 37.08
C THR A 83 42.56 2.56 35.63
N VAL A 84 43.03 3.77 35.38
CA VAL A 84 43.08 4.36 34.04
C VAL A 84 44.48 4.87 33.70
N PRO A 85 44.88 4.83 32.42
CA PRO A 85 46.12 5.46 31.96
C PRO A 85 46.04 6.99 32.03
N ALA A 86 47.19 7.66 32.01
CA ALA A 86 47.24 9.11 31.92
C ALA A 86 46.74 9.58 30.54
N ILE A 87 45.95 10.65 30.51
CA ILE A 87 45.45 11.27 29.28
C ILE A 87 45.97 12.70 29.23
N THR A 88 46.75 13.01 28.19
CA THR A 88 47.29 14.34 27.91
C THR A 88 47.01 14.68 26.45
N GLN A 89 45.76 15.00 26.13
CA GLN A 89 45.30 15.22 24.76
C GLN A 89 44.17 16.26 24.70
N LEU A 90 44.05 16.92 23.55
CA LEU A 90 42.93 17.78 23.20
C LEU A 90 41.72 16.91 22.84
N LEU A 91 40.70 16.90 23.70
CA LEU A 91 39.50 16.07 23.54
C LEU A 91 38.24 16.85 23.89
N THR A 92 37.08 16.43 23.37
CA THR A 92 35.79 16.88 23.93
C THR A 92 35.48 16.15 25.24
N ARG A 93 34.52 16.66 26.01
CA ARG A 93 34.07 16.06 27.28
C ARG A 93 33.64 14.59 27.09
N GLU A 94 32.88 14.33 26.04
CA GLU A 94 32.34 13.01 25.70
C GLU A 94 33.47 12.06 25.29
N GLN A 95 34.43 12.55 24.48
CA GLN A 95 35.58 11.76 24.06
C GLN A 95 36.48 11.39 25.24
N ALA A 96 36.73 12.34 26.15
CA ALA A 96 37.51 12.08 27.36
C ALA A 96 36.83 11.07 28.29
N LEU A 97 35.50 11.19 28.48
CA LEU A 97 34.71 10.20 29.24
C LEU A 97 34.73 8.83 28.58
N GLN A 98 34.56 8.75 27.27
CA GLN A 98 34.60 7.50 26.53
C GLN A 98 35.97 6.82 26.63
N LEU A 99 37.05 7.60 26.60
CA LEU A 99 38.41 7.09 26.74
C LEU A 99 38.71 6.57 28.15
N LEU A 100 38.29 7.30 29.19
CA LEU A 100 38.42 6.86 30.58
C LEU A 100 37.61 5.60 30.89
N LEU A 101 36.43 5.45 30.27
CA LEU A 101 35.52 4.34 30.54
C LEU A 101 35.72 3.15 29.59
N LYS A 102 36.61 3.25 28.59
CA LYS A 102 36.80 2.26 27.52
C LYS A 102 37.04 0.85 28.06
N ASP A 103 37.97 0.71 29.00
CA ASP A 103 38.38 -0.59 29.57
C ASP A 103 37.63 -0.89 30.88
N THR A 104 36.55 -0.16 31.16
CA THR A 104 35.72 -0.34 32.34
C THR A 104 34.34 -0.87 31.93
N ALA A 105 33.71 -1.65 32.80
CA ALA A 105 32.34 -2.12 32.62
C ALA A 105 31.30 -1.02 32.94
N LEU A 106 31.63 0.24 32.67
CA LEU A 106 30.85 1.42 33.01
C LEU A 106 30.50 2.21 31.74
N GLU A 107 29.41 2.96 31.81
CA GLU A 107 28.91 3.84 30.75
C GLU A 107 28.45 5.17 31.37
N ALA A 108 28.68 6.27 30.66
CA ALA A 108 28.22 7.61 31.04
C ALA A 108 26.85 7.89 30.41
N LYS A 109 25.83 8.12 31.24
CA LYS A 109 24.49 8.51 30.78
C LYS A 109 24.22 9.99 31.11
N PRO A 110 23.96 10.84 30.10
CA PRO A 110 23.57 12.22 30.35
C PRO A 110 22.15 12.25 30.97
N THR A 111 21.94 13.05 32.01
CA THR A 111 20.67 13.23 32.68
C THR A 111 20.55 14.69 33.14
N ASN A 112 19.65 15.46 32.51
CA ASN A 112 19.28 16.82 32.89
C ASN A 112 20.47 17.74 33.29
N GLY A 113 21.50 17.82 32.42
CA GLY A 113 22.68 18.69 32.64
C GLY A 113 23.76 18.11 33.57
N ALA A 114 23.56 16.90 34.10
CA ALA A 114 24.58 16.11 34.77
C ALA A 114 24.88 14.82 34.00
N ILE A 115 26.01 14.18 34.29
CA ILE A 115 26.39 12.89 33.72
C ILE A 115 26.45 11.87 34.86
N ILE A 116 25.70 10.77 34.73
CA ILE A 116 25.68 9.68 35.70
C ILE A 116 26.44 8.50 35.12
N ILE A 117 27.43 7.99 35.85
CA ILE A 117 28.13 6.76 35.48
C ILE A 117 27.37 5.58 36.04
N VAL A 118 27.01 4.66 35.17
CA VAL A 118 26.26 3.44 35.50
C VAL A 118 26.98 2.20 34.96
N PRO A 119 26.73 1.00 35.50
CA PRO A 119 27.20 -0.24 34.90
C PRO A 119 26.69 -0.34 33.47
N ARG A 120 27.60 -0.63 32.54
CA ARG A 120 27.22 -0.94 31.16
C ARG A 120 26.37 -2.21 31.23
N PRO A 121 25.10 -2.19 30.79
CA PRO A 121 24.34 -3.43 30.69
C PRO A 121 25.14 -4.37 29.80
N ILE A 122 25.39 -5.58 30.29
CA ILE A 122 25.96 -6.66 29.47
C ILE A 122 24.88 -6.93 28.42
N ALA A 123 24.99 -6.26 27.27
CA ALA A 123 24.33 -6.72 26.07
C ALA A 123 24.90 -8.12 25.85
N ALA A 124 24.09 -9.13 26.15
CA ALA A 124 24.37 -10.46 25.68
C ALA A 124 24.56 -10.31 24.17
N HIS A 125 25.80 -10.43 23.70
CA HIS A 125 26.09 -10.58 22.29
C HIS A 125 25.56 -11.96 21.89
N THR A 126 24.25 -12.05 21.68
CA THR A 126 23.74 -12.97 20.68
C THR A 126 24.12 -12.35 19.36
N ASP A 127 25.08 -12.98 18.66
CA ASP A 127 25.42 -12.74 17.26
C ASP A 127 24.22 -13.08 16.36
N THR A 128 23.10 -12.41 16.57
CA THR A 128 21.92 -12.46 15.74
C THR A 128 21.84 -11.09 15.09
N LEU A 129 22.16 -11.05 13.81
CA LEU A 129 21.92 -9.89 12.97
C LEU A 129 20.47 -9.40 13.19
N PRO A 130 20.23 -8.08 13.18
CA PRO A 130 18.88 -7.55 13.26
C PRO A 130 18.03 -8.22 12.18
N GLU A 131 16.82 -8.63 12.56
CA GLU A 131 15.87 -9.27 11.65
C GLU A 131 15.65 -8.38 10.43
N VAL A 132 16.04 -8.88 9.25
CA VAL A 132 15.81 -8.18 7.99
C VAL A 132 14.41 -8.52 7.51
N SER A 133 13.46 -7.62 7.75
CA SER A 133 12.11 -7.75 7.17
C SER A 133 12.17 -7.40 5.68
N VAL A 134 12.24 -8.41 4.81
CA VAL A 134 12.11 -8.21 3.35
C VAL A 134 10.64 -8.15 3.00
N SER A 135 10.11 -6.95 2.78
CA SER A 135 8.77 -6.76 2.21
C SER A 135 8.83 -6.92 0.70
N ALA A 136 8.34 -8.05 0.18
CA ALA A 136 8.18 -8.24 -1.27
C ALA A 136 6.99 -7.41 -1.78
N SER A 137 7.25 -6.37 -2.58
CA SER A 137 6.19 -5.65 -3.31
C SER A 137 5.79 -6.47 -4.54
N ARG A 138 4.87 -7.42 -4.36
CA ARG A 138 4.32 -8.30 -5.42
C ARG A 138 3.27 -7.57 -6.28
N SER A 139 3.49 -6.28 -6.56
CA SER A 139 2.44 -5.35 -6.98
C SER A 139 1.88 -5.59 -8.38
N ARG A 140 2.53 -6.41 -9.22
CA ARG A 140 2.08 -6.65 -10.62
C ARG A 140 1.90 -8.12 -10.98
N THR A 141 1.94 -9.03 -10.02
CA THR A 141 1.68 -10.45 -10.34
C THR A 141 0.20 -10.65 -10.60
N THR A 142 -0.13 -11.25 -11.74
CA THR A 142 -1.49 -11.72 -12.06
C THR A 142 -2.01 -12.75 -11.06
N ASN A 143 -1.10 -13.38 -10.33
CA ASN A 143 -1.38 -14.49 -9.43
C ASN A 143 -1.60 -14.08 -7.97
N THR A 144 -1.70 -12.79 -7.67
CA THR A 144 -2.12 -12.31 -6.35
C THR A 144 -3.47 -11.63 -6.43
N LEU A 145 -4.30 -11.83 -5.42
CA LEU A 145 -5.52 -11.06 -5.24
C LEU A 145 -5.14 -9.67 -4.72
N PRO A 146 -5.56 -8.59 -5.39
CA PRO A 146 -5.41 -7.24 -4.85
C PRO A 146 -6.21 -7.07 -3.57
N GLN A 147 -5.70 -6.23 -2.67
CA GLN A 147 -6.38 -5.91 -1.43
C GLN A 147 -7.70 -5.15 -1.71
N PRO A 148 -8.79 -5.46 -1.00
CA PRO A 148 -10.03 -4.69 -1.10
C PRO A 148 -9.93 -3.31 -0.46
N PHE A 149 -10.83 -2.42 -0.87
CA PHE A 149 -11.15 -1.22 -0.12
C PHE A 149 -11.87 -1.58 1.20
N ALA A 150 -12.01 -0.59 2.10
CA ALA A 150 -12.81 -0.77 3.30
C ALA A 150 -14.23 -1.24 2.94
N GLY A 151 -14.71 -2.26 3.66
CA GLY A 151 -15.99 -2.93 3.38
C GLY A 151 -15.89 -4.14 2.46
N GLY A 152 -14.71 -4.48 1.93
CA GLY A 152 -14.49 -5.79 1.28
C GLY A 152 -15.06 -5.93 -0.14
N GLN A 153 -15.98 -5.06 -0.55
CA GLN A 153 -16.79 -5.23 -1.76
C GLN A 153 -16.04 -5.04 -3.10
N VAL A 154 -15.07 -4.13 -3.13
CA VAL A 154 -14.34 -3.77 -4.35
C VAL A 154 -12.83 -3.78 -4.13
N ALA A 155 -12.08 -4.29 -5.11
CA ALA A 155 -10.62 -4.37 -5.05
C ALA A 155 -9.94 -3.04 -5.41
N LYS A 156 -8.78 -2.75 -4.79
CA LYS A 156 -7.96 -1.55 -5.06
C LYS A 156 -7.21 -1.61 -6.40
N ALA A 157 -7.04 -2.80 -6.96
CA ALA A 157 -6.44 -3.00 -8.26
C ALA A 157 -7.29 -3.94 -9.11
N SER A 158 -7.15 -3.85 -10.43
CA SER A 158 -7.87 -4.70 -11.39
C SER A 158 -6.89 -5.29 -12.40
N ARG A 159 -7.24 -6.42 -13.02
CA ARG A 159 -6.41 -7.03 -14.07
C ARG A 159 -6.54 -6.25 -15.38
N MET A 160 -5.46 -5.60 -15.78
CA MET A 160 -5.34 -4.80 -17.00
C MET A 160 -4.55 -5.54 -18.09
N GLY A 161 -4.96 -6.78 -18.37
CA GLY A 161 -4.38 -7.61 -19.43
C GLY A 161 -2.87 -7.80 -19.28
N ILE A 162 -2.09 -7.40 -20.30
CA ILE A 162 -0.62 -7.50 -20.30
C ILE A 162 0.06 -6.71 -19.18
N LEU A 163 -0.62 -5.73 -18.56
CA LEU A 163 -0.08 -4.93 -17.47
C LEU A 163 -0.22 -5.62 -16.10
N GLY A 164 -0.89 -6.76 -16.03
CA GLY A 164 -1.15 -7.47 -14.78
C GLY A 164 -2.17 -6.73 -13.90
N ASN A 165 -2.05 -6.86 -12.59
CA ASN A 165 -2.89 -6.10 -11.66
C ASN A 165 -2.33 -4.66 -11.55
N VAL A 166 -3.18 -3.67 -11.80
CA VAL A 166 -2.82 -2.23 -11.74
C VAL A 166 -3.79 -1.53 -10.78
N ASP A 167 -3.24 -0.69 -9.90
CA ASP A 167 -4.03 0.10 -8.95
C ASP A 167 -5.05 0.97 -9.70
N ILE A 168 -6.25 1.09 -9.15
CA ILE A 168 -7.35 1.83 -9.78
C ILE A 168 -7.04 3.33 -9.93
N PHE A 169 -6.24 3.90 -9.03
CA PHE A 169 -5.82 5.30 -9.11
C PHE A 169 -4.69 5.54 -10.12
N GLU A 170 -3.96 4.49 -10.51
CA GLU A 170 -2.93 4.53 -11.55
C GLU A 170 -3.47 4.11 -12.93
N THR A 171 -4.65 3.48 -12.98
CA THR A 171 -5.20 2.94 -14.21
C THR A 171 -5.81 4.07 -15.06
N PRO A 172 -5.32 4.32 -16.30
CA PRO A 172 -5.86 5.38 -17.17
C PRO A 172 -7.17 4.98 -17.88
N PHE A 173 -7.87 3.98 -17.34
CA PHE A 173 -9.12 3.43 -17.85
C PHE A 173 -10.14 3.36 -16.72
N SER A 174 -11.42 3.44 -17.05
CA SER A 174 -12.48 3.26 -16.06
C SER A 174 -12.66 1.77 -15.79
N THR A 175 -12.22 1.32 -14.64
CA THR A 175 -12.24 -0.08 -14.21
C THR A 175 -12.94 -0.23 -12.87
N GLN A 176 -13.60 -1.35 -12.65
CA GLN A 176 -14.14 -1.74 -11.35
C GLN A 176 -13.86 -3.22 -11.13
N SER A 177 -13.51 -3.61 -9.91
CA SER A 177 -13.18 -4.99 -9.58
C SER A 177 -14.00 -5.42 -8.37
N TYR A 178 -14.93 -6.36 -8.57
CA TYR A 178 -15.82 -6.88 -7.54
C TYR A 178 -15.21 -8.14 -6.93
N THR A 179 -15.18 -8.20 -5.60
CA THR A 179 -14.57 -9.30 -4.84
C THR A 179 -15.51 -10.48 -4.68
N GLU A 180 -14.97 -11.64 -4.30
CA GLU A 180 -15.78 -12.79 -3.88
C GLU A 180 -16.76 -12.42 -2.75
N GLU A 181 -16.34 -11.59 -1.78
CA GLU A 181 -17.20 -11.13 -0.69
C GLU A 181 -18.45 -10.41 -1.23
N PHE A 182 -18.28 -9.50 -2.19
CA PHE A 182 -19.40 -8.85 -2.86
C PHE A 182 -20.34 -9.84 -3.56
N VAL A 183 -19.79 -10.84 -4.25
CA VAL A 183 -20.58 -11.87 -4.94
C VAL A 183 -21.45 -12.65 -3.94
N LEU A 184 -20.88 -13.01 -2.79
CA LEU A 184 -21.57 -13.76 -1.75
C LEU A 184 -22.62 -12.92 -1.03
N ASP A 185 -22.29 -11.68 -0.68
CA ASP A 185 -23.19 -10.74 0.00
C ASP A 185 -24.39 -10.39 -0.89
N GLN A 186 -24.15 -10.21 -2.19
CA GLN A 186 -25.19 -9.96 -3.18
C GLN A 186 -26.03 -11.23 -3.48
N GLN A 187 -25.61 -12.40 -2.99
CA GLN A 187 -26.17 -13.71 -3.31
C GLN A 187 -26.30 -13.91 -4.84
N ALA A 188 -25.29 -13.42 -5.57
CA ALA A 188 -25.31 -13.40 -7.02
C ALA A 188 -25.32 -14.83 -7.58
N ARG A 189 -26.25 -15.11 -8.50
CA ARG A 189 -26.39 -16.43 -9.16
C ARG A 189 -25.90 -16.41 -10.60
N ARG A 190 -25.66 -15.22 -11.13
CA ARG A 190 -25.21 -14.96 -12.50
C ARG A 190 -24.35 -13.71 -12.53
N LEU A 191 -23.49 -13.61 -13.55
CA LEU A 191 -22.68 -12.43 -13.78
C LEU A 191 -23.52 -11.14 -13.89
N ALA A 192 -24.74 -11.23 -14.43
CA ALA A 192 -25.67 -10.10 -14.50
C ALA A 192 -25.97 -9.47 -13.13
N ASP A 193 -26.08 -10.27 -12.06
CA ASP A 193 -26.38 -9.78 -10.71
C ASP A 193 -25.20 -8.98 -10.13
N ILE A 194 -23.97 -9.35 -10.53
CA ILE A 194 -22.74 -8.67 -10.10
C ILE A 194 -22.62 -7.33 -10.82
N ILE A 195 -22.71 -7.36 -12.15
CA ILE A 195 -22.49 -6.15 -12.96
C ILE A 195 -23.66 -5.16 -12.83
N ALA A 196 -24.82 -5.57 -12.30
CA ALA A 196 -25.92 -4.67 -12.01
C ALA A 196 -25.55 -3.54 -11.04
N ALA A 197 -24.50 -3.72 -10.21
CA ALA A 197 -23.94 -2.66 -9.37
C ALA A 197 -23.12 -1.62 -10.14
N ASP A 198 -22.74 -1.91 -11.39
CA ASP A 198 -21.97 -1.00 -12.23
C ASP A 198 -22.89 -0.09 -13.05
N PRO A 199 -22.83 1.24 -12.88
CA PRO A 199 -23.73 2.18 -13.57
C PRO A 199 -23.50 2.24 -15.09
N SER A 200 -22.37 1.76 -15.59
CA SER A 200 -22.07 1.73 -17.03
C SER A 200 -22.47 0.42 -17.70
N THR A 201 -22.98 -0.55 -16.95
CA THR A 201 -23.34 -1.86 -17.49
C THR A 201 -24.81 -2.19 -17.26
N ARG A 202 -25.32 -3.13 -18.05
CA ARG A 202 -26.65 -3.70 -17.87
C ARG A 202 -26.74 -5.06 -18.53
N SER A 203 -27.61 -5.91 -18.02
CA SER A 203 -28.09 -7.07 -18.79
C SER A 203 -29.03 -6.60 -19.90
N ALA A 204 -28.93 -7.22 -21.07
CA ALA A 204 -29.82 -7.00 -22.21
C ALA A 204 -30.98 -8.01 -22.24
N MET A 205 -30.84 -9.12 -21.53
CA MET A 205 -31.76 -10.26 -21.56
C MET A 205 -32.58 -10.35 -20.27
N ALA A 206 -33.76 -10.95 -20.38
CA ALA A 206 -34.64 -11.22 -19.25
C ALA A 206 -33.98 -12.19 -18.24
N GLU A 207 -34.40 -12.13 -16.97
CA GLU A 207 -33.81 -12.94 -15.91
C GLU A 207 -33.91 -14.45 -16.14
N TYR A 208 -35.02 -14.89 -16.72
CA TYR A 208 -35.28 -16.29 -17.04
C TYR A 208 -35.01 -16.61 -18.52
N GLY A 209 -34.23 -15.77 -19.19
CA GLY A 209 -33.78 -15.99 -20.56
C GLY A 209 -32.80 -17.17 -20.66
N ASP A 210 -32.76 -17.74 -21.85
CA ASP A 210 -31.97 -18.93 -22.15
C ASP A 210 -30.48 -18.62 -22.45
N SER A 211 -30.15 -17.34 -22.52
CA SER A 211 -28.80 -16.82 -22.68
C SER A 211 -28.68 -15.42 -22.07
N GLU A 212 -27.44 -15.02 -21.79
CA GLU A 212 -27.13 -13.70 -21.27
C GLU A 212 -26.36 -12.88 -22.32
N THR A 213 -26.70 -11.60 -22.39
CA THR A 213 -25.95 -10.61 -23.15
C THR A 213 -25.85 -9.38 -22.29
N TYR A 214 -24.67 -8.79 -22.24
CA TYR A 214 -24.41 -7.61 -21.43
C TYR A 214 -24.24 -6.41 -22.35
N HIS A 215 -24.37 -5.21 -21.80
CA HIS A 215 -23.94 -3.99 -22.46
C HIS A 215 -22.97 -3.25 -21.57
N ILE A 216 -21.95 -2.65 -22.16
CA ILE A 216 -21.07 -1.69 -21.49
C ILE A 216 -21.12 -0.40 -22.30
N ARG A 217 -21.57 0.70 -21.68
CA ARG A 217 -21.74 2.02 -22.32
C ARG A 217 -22.50 1.96 -23.66
N GLY A 218 -23.51 1.09 -23.74
CA GLY A 218 -24.38 0.93 -24.92
C GLY A 218 -23.89 -0.05 -25.99
N PHE A 219 -22.68 -0.62 -25.88
CA PHE A 219 -22.20 -1.65 -26.80
C PHE A 219 -22.45 -3.05 -26.23
N PRO A 220 -22.90 -4.01 -27.06
CA PRO A 220 -23.12 -5.38 -26.60
C PRO A 220 -21.79 -6.07 -26.25
N LEU A 221 -21.84 -6.93 -25.25
CA LEU A 221 -20.80 -7.86 -24.86
C LEU A 221 -21.45 -9.24 -24.67
N PHE A 222 -21.08 -10.21 -25.50
CA PHE A 222 -21.59 -11.57 -25.42
C PHE A 222 -20.83 -12.39 -24.38
N THR A 223 -21.45 -13.47 -23.89
CA THR A 223 -20.86 -14.40 -22.90
C THR A 223 -19.49 -14.91 -23.33
N ASN A 224 -19.33 -15.38 -24.57
CA ASN A 224 -18.05 -15.86 -25.11
C ASN A 224 -16.95 -14.78 -25.25
N GLN A 225 -17.29 -13.51 -25.04
CA GLN A 225 -16.35 -12.39 -25.00
C GLN A 225 -15.92 -12.02 -23.58
N VAL A 226 -16.53 -12.63 -22.57
CA VAL A 226 -16.07 -12.54 -21.18
C VAL A 226 -14.80 -13.39 -21.06
N GLY A 227 -13.75 -12.79 -20.49
CA GLY A 227 -12.48 -13.47 -20.27
C GLY A 227 -12.49 -14.29 -18.99
N ILE A 228 -11.78 -15.42 -18.97
CA ILE A 228 -11.36 -16.10 -17.74
C ILE A 228 -9.84 -15.98 -17.65
N ASN A 229 -9.35 -15.32 -16.60
CA ASN A 229 -7.92 -15.04 -16.41
C ASN A 229 -7.24 -14.37 -17.63
N GLY A 230 -7.99 -13.61 -18.43
CA GLY A 230 -7.56 -12.95 -19.66
C GLY A 230 -7.78 -13.75 -20.95
N LEU A 231 -8.34 -14.96 -20.88
CA LEU A 231 -8.61 -15.80 -22.05
C LEU A 231 -10.09 -15.76 -22.43
N TYR A 232 -10.38 -15.40 -23.68
CA TYR A 232 -11.75 -15.38 -24.21
C TYR A 232 -12.21 -16.77 -24.68
N GLY A 233 -13.53 -16.96 -24.78
CA GLY A 233 -14.12 -18.20 -25.28
C GLY A 233 -14.09 -19.39 -24.32
N MET A 234 -13.66 -19.18 -23.07
CA MET A 234 -13.62 -20.23 -22.03
C MET A 234 -14.89 -20.29 -21.16
N THR A 235 -15.75 -19.29 -21.24
CA THR A 235 -16.98 -19.21 -20.44
C THR A 235 -18.10 -20.05 -21.03
N ASP A 236 -19.07 -20.40 -20.20
CA ASP A 236 -20.36 -20.94 -20.66
C ASP A 236 -21.03 -19.96 -21.64
N LEU A 237 -21.59 -20.49 -22.72
CA LEU A 237 -22.16 -19.70 -23.82
C LEU A 237 -23.54 -19.12 -23.47
N ARG A 238 -24.22 -19.67 -22.47
CA ARG A 238 -25.58 -19.32 -22.08
C ARG A 238 -25.58 -18.46 -20.82
N ARG A 239 -24.96 -18.94 -19.74
CA ARG A 239 -24.99 -18.28 -18.43
C ARG A 239 -23.73 -18.54 -17.64
N ILE A 240 -23.17 -17.48 -17.06
CA ILE A 240 -21.94 -17.53 -16.28
C ILE A 240 -22.30 -17.57 -14.80
N ALA A 241 -22.08 -18.73 -14.15
CA ALA A 241 -22.21 -18.90 -12.71
C ALA A 241 -20.99 -18.29 -11.99
N PRO A 242 -21.18 -17.41 -10.99
CA PRO A 242 -20.07 -16.68 -10.39
C PRO A 242 -19.25 -17.51 -9.38
N ASP A 243 -19.77 -18.65 -8.94
CA ASP A 243 -19.22 -19.46 -7.84
C ASP A 243 -17.75 -19.90 -8.02
N PHE A 244 -17.30 -20.03 -9.26
CA PHE A 244 -15.95 -20.48 -9.62
C PHE A 244 -14.91 -19.36 -9.61
N TYR A 245 -15.33 -18.13 -9.36
CA TYR A 245 -14.49 -16.95 -9.54
C TYR A 245 -14.27 -16.21 -8.22
N GLU A 246 -13.02 -15.83 -7.97
CA GLU A 246 -12.62 -15.02 -6.80
C GLU A 246 -12.84 -13.52 -7.05
N ARG A 247 -13.00 -13.12 -8.32
CA ARG A 247 -13.10 -11.71 -8.70
C ARG A 247 -13.72 -11.51 -10.08
N VAL A 248 -14.44 -10.40 -10.24
CA VAL A 248 -14.96 -9.92 -11.53
C VAL A 248 -14.42 -8.53 -11.83
N ASP A 249 -13.55 -8.42 -12.83
CA ASP A 249 -12.97 -7.17 -13.30
C ASP A 249 -13.77 -6.64 -14.50
N VAL A 250 -14.27 -5.41 -14.41
CA VAL A 250 -15.07 -4.72 -15.44
C VAL A 250 -14.30 -3.50 -15.94
N LEU A 251 -13.76 -3.58 -17.15
CA LEU A 251 -13.09 -2.49 -17.83
C LEU A 251 -14.04 -1.85 -18.84
N LYS A 252 -14.20 -0.53 -18.77
CA LYS A 252 -15.10 0.25 -19.62
C LYS A 252 -14.30 1.04 -20.66
N GLY A 253 -14.58 0.79 -21.93
CA GLY A 253 -13.94 1.40 -23.09
C GLY A 253 -13.04 0.43 -23.86
N PRO A 254 -12.48 0.86 -25.00
CA PRO A 254 -11.69 -0.01 -25.86
C PRO A 254 -10.45 -0.55 -25.13
N ALA A 255 -10.34 -1.87 -25.04
CA ALA A 255 -9.26 -2.54 -24.31
C ALA A 255 -8.49 -3.59 -25.13
N SER A 256 -8.73 -3.66 -26.45
CA SER A 256 -8.13 -4.70 -27.31
C SER A 256 -6.60 -4.71 -27.28
N MET A 257 -5.96 -3.55 -27.05
CA MET A 257 -4.50 -3.48 -26.92
C MET A 257 -3.99 -4.17 -25.64
N LEU A 258 -4.74 -4.08 -24.55
CA LEU A 258 -4.33 -4.62 -23.25
C LEU A 258 -4.73 -6.08 -23.08
N ASN A 259 -5.96 -6.41 -23.47
CA ASN A 259 -6.57 -7.72 -23.25
C ASN A 259 -6.62 -8.59 -24.51
N GLY A 260 -6.05 -8.14 -25.63
CA GLY A 260 -6.19 -8.78 -26.92
C GLY A 260 -7.58 -8.62 -27.53
N SER A 261 -7.73 -9.10 -28.77
CA SER A 261 -8.99 -9.04 -29.50
C SER A 261 -9.91 -10.20 -29.11
N SER A 262 -11.03 -9.87 -28.47
CA SER A 262 -12.16 -10.80 -28.33
C SER A 262 -12.70 -11.20 -29.71
N PRO A 263 -13.27 -12.41 -29.90
CA PRO A 263 -13.75 -12.89 -31.20
C PRO A 263 -14.66 -11.93 -31.97
N PHE A 264 -15.44 -11.09 -31.28
CA PHE A 264 -16.33 -10.08 -31.87
C PHE A 264 -15.99 -8.64 -31.47
N GLY A 265 -14.79 -8.39 -30.93
CA GLY A 265 -14.32 -7.06 -30.50
C GLY A 265 -14.93 -6.54 -29.18
N VAL A 266 -14.26 -5.60 -28.51
CA VAL A 266 -14.61 -5.10 -27.17
C VAL A 266 -14.72 -3.57 -27.13
N THR A 267 -15.51 -2.99 -28.02
CA THR A 267 -15.64 -1.51 -28.17
C THR A 267 -16.14 -0.83 -26.89
N GLY A 268 -17.12 -1.44 -26.22
CA GLY A 268 -17.67 -0.91 -24.97
C GLY A 268 -16.80 -1.14 -23.74
N GLY A 269 -15.90 -2.13 -23.80
CA GLY A 269 -15.25 -2.68 -22.61
C GLY A 269 -15.13 -4.20 -22.66
N ASN A 270 -14.50 -4.76 -21.64
CA ASN A 270 -14.45 -6.20 -21.41
C ASN A 270 -14.73 -6.52 -19.94
N ILE A 271 -15.25 -7.72 -19.71
CA ILE A 271 -15.35 -8.31 -18.37
C ILE A 271 -14.34 -9.44 -18.30
N ASN A 272 -13.60 -9.52 -17.22
CA ASN A 272 -12.67 -10.61 -16.94
C ASN A 272 -12.99 -11.24 -15.58
N LEU A 273 -13.13 -12.56 -15.59
CA LEU A 273 -13.37 -13.38 -14.41
C LEU A 273 -12.03 -13.96 -13.95
N VAL A 274 -11.75 -13.86 -12.66
CA VAL A 274 -10.55 -14.46 -12.08
C VAL A 274 -10.97 -15.71 -11.33
N SER A 275 -10.40 -16.86 -11.72
CA SER A 275 -10.76 -18.14 -11.11
C SER A 275 -10.27 -18.24 -9.67
N LYS A 276 -11.05 -18.92 -8.83
CA LYS A 276 -10.57 -19.38 -7.52
C LYS A 276 -9.35 -20.29 -7.66
N ARG A 277 -8.51 -20.29 -6.63
CA ARG A 277 -7.27 -21.10 -6.52
C ARG A 277 -7.02 -21.47 -5.06
N ALA A 278 -6.12 -22.42 -4.81
CA ALA A 278 -5.69 -22.67 -3.44
C ALA A 278 -4.80 -21.53 -2.91
N GLY A 279 -5.34 -20.79 -1.94
CA GLY A 279 -4.61 -19.79 -1.18
C GLY A 279 -3.74 -20.40 -0.08
N ASP A 280 -2.87 -19.58 0.51
CA ASP A 280 -1.98 -19.99 1.60
C ASP A 280 -2.75 -20.37 2.87
N THR A 281 -3.94 -19.78 3.06
CA THR A 281 -4.88 -20.19 4.11
C THR A 281 -5.88 -21.20 3.52
N PRO A 282 -5.95 -22.44 4.04
CA PRO A 282 -6.93 -23.42 3.61
C PRO A 282 -8.36 -22.91 3.78
N LEU A 283 -9.18 -23.08 2.76
CA LEU A 283 -10.61 -22.79 2.73
C LEU A 283 -11.40 -24.09 2.69
N ASN A 284 -12.34 -24.24 3.61
CA ASN A 284 -13.42 -25.22 3.51
C ASN A 284 -14.73 -24.51 3.84
N ARG A 285 -15.60 -24.33 2.84
CA ARG A 285 -16.86 -23.60 2.99
C ARG A 285 -17.99 -24.42 2.42
N PHE A 286 -19.05 -24.54 3.19
CA PHE A 286 -20.32 -25.09 2.72
C PHE A 286 -21.41 -24.02 2.87
N THR A 287 -22.15 -23.79 1.81
CA THR A 287 -23.28 -22.86 1.78
C THR A 287 -24.54 -23.65 1.48
N ALA A 288 -25.53 -23.59 2.36
CA ALA A 288 -26.87 -24.11 2.10
C ALA A 288 -27.78 -22.96 1.63
N SER A 289 -28.68 -23.24 0.69
CA SER A 289 -29.66 -22.26 0.22
C SER A 289 -31.07 -22.83 0.24
N TYR A 290 -32.03 -21.94 0.46
CA TYR A 290 -33.46 -22.19 0.35
C TYR A 290 -34.11 -21.01 -0.36
N ILE A 291 -34.86 -21.28 -1.42
CA ILE A 291 -35.48 -20.28 -2.28
C ILE A 291 -36.96 -20.62 -2.44
N SER A 292 -37.82 -19.66 -2.11
CA SER A 292 -39.29 -19.77 -2.22
C SER A 292 -39.82 -21.05 -1.56
N ASP A 293 -40.87 -21.65 -2.12
CA ASP A 293 -41.64 -22.69 -1.43
C ASP A 293 -40.94 -24.06 -1.33
N SER A 294 -39.94 -24.36 -2.17
CA SER A 294 -39.35 -25.71 -2.19
C SER A 294 -38.00 -25.89 -2.89
N GLN A 295 -37.27 -24.81 -3.20
CA GLN A 295 -35.98 -24.96 -3.86
C GLN A 295 -34.84 -24.94 -2.84
N PHE A 296 -34.23 -26.11 -2.62
CA PHE A 296 -33.06 -26.26 -1.77
C PHE A 296 -31.80 -26.38 -2.61
N GLY A 297 -30.69 -25.85 -2.10
CA GLY A 297 -29.39 -25.93 -2.76
C GLY A 297 -28.24 -26.05 -1.77
N GLY A 298 -27.09 -26.45 -2.30
CA GLY A 298 -25.84 -26.57 -1.56
C GLY A 298 -24.67 -26.21 -2.47
N HIS A 299 -23.69 -25.50 -1.92
CA HIS A 299 -22.43 -25.18 -2.56
C HIS A 299 -21.29 -25.57 -1.63
N LEU A 300 -20.24 -26.19 -2.19
CA LEU A 300 -19.06 -26.63 -1.45
C LEU A 300 -17.81 -26.06 -2.13
N ASP A 301 -17.03 -25.29 -1.38
CA ASP A 301 -15.77 -24.71 -1.82
C ASP A 301 -14.62 -25.23 -0.94
N LEU A 302 -13.64 -25.86 -1.57
CA LEU A 302 -12.48 -26.47 -0.93
C LEU A 302 -11.22 -25.99 -1.64
N GLY A 303 -10.37 -25.24 -0.94
CA GLY A 303 -9.10 -24.74 -1.47
C GLY A 303 -7.98 -24.95 -0.47
N ARG A 304 -6.93 -25.69 -0.82
CA ARG A 304 -5.76 -25.86 0.05
C ARG A 304 -4.52 -26.19 -0.76
N ARG A 305 -3.39 -25.64 -0.33
CA ARG A 305 -2.08 -25.99 -0.89
C ARG A 305 -1.55 -27.29 -0.24
N PHE A 306 -0.69 -28.01 -0.94
CA PHE A 306 -0.13 -29.29 -0.51
C PHE A 306 1.31 -29.50 -1.03
N GLY A 307 1.99 -30.53 -0.50
CA GLY A 307 3.40 -30.83 -0.76
C GLY A 307 4.37 -30.07 0.16
N GLU A 308 5.66 -30.30 -0.04
CA GLU A 308 6.72 -29.58 0.68
C GLU A 308 6.56 -28.07 0.49
N ASP A 309 6.65 -27.32 1.59
CA ASP A 309 6.45 -25.86 1.64
C ASP A 309 5.18 -25.33 0.96
N ASN A 310 4.10 -26.12 0.91
CA ASN A 310 2.84 -25.75 0.24
C ASN A 310 3.04 -25.38 -1.25
N ALA A 311 3.96 -26.06 -1.94
CA ALA A 311 4.33 -25.73 -3.32
C ALA A 311 3.20 -25.93 -4.34
N TRP A 312 2.23 -26.82 -4.08
CA TRP A 312 1.17 -27.21 -5.02
C TRP A 312 -0.22 -26.81 -4.54
N GLY A 313 -1.17 -26.69 -5.47
CA GLY A 313 -2.56 -26.30 -5.20
C GLY A 313 -3.00 -25.06 -5.98
#